data_AF-A0A9X2EVI6-F1
#
_entry.id   AF-A0A9X2EVI6-F1
#
_cell.length_a   1.000
_cell.length_b   1.000
_cell.length_c   1.000
_cell.angle_alpha   90.00
_cell.angle_beta   90.00
_cell.angle_gamma   90.00
#
_symmetry.space_group_name_H-M   'P 1'
#
loop_
_entity.id
_entity.type
_entity.pdbx_description
1 polymer ?
#
loop_
_entity_poly.entity_id
_entity_poly.type
_entity_poly.pdbx_seq_one_letter_code
_entity_poly.pdbx_strand_id
1 'polypeptide(L)'
;MKKTGLCLLVFLAVAALNGCTGMADAMSQMGGMGVVTEKVSTFDGAKVVEVTPQFLYNPKRLGGNSYRLGARWNSLSPEYVALIMEYSSSTSMNSAYVSLTELNVNISGSIYSYKATDLTDHSSSGWNSISKTIYTTSMNSVVVPFELLEEMLTAEDVRLRVHSGDGYEDSVFSQERIPGGQATALLSLREFMSRVQAIREGAAISG
;
A
#
# COMPACT_ATOMS: atom_id res chain seq x y z
N MET A 1 19.58 46.07 -18.53
CA MET A 1 18.31 45.35 -18.27
C MET A 1 18.33 43.99 -18.98
N LYS A 2 18.69 42.89 -18.30
CA LYS A 2 18.46 41.49 -18.72
C LYS A 2 18.49 40.58 -17.47
N LYS A 3 17.56 40.79 -16.54
CA LYS A 3 17.40 39.91 -15.34
C LYS A 3 16.14 39.03 -15.41
N THR A 4 15.32 39.19 -16.44
CA THR A 4 14.04 38.49 -16.61
C THR A 4 14.15 37.10 -17.24
N GLY A 5 15.28 36.76 -17.91
CA GLY A 5 15.47 35.45 -18.54
C GLY A 5 15.93 34.33 -17.58
N LEU A 6 16.57 34.70 -16.46
CA LEU A 6 17.15 33.71 -15.52
C LEU A 6 16.09 33.11 -14.58
N CYS A 7 15.04 33.86 -14.21
CA CYS A 7 13.95 33.32 -13.38
C CYS A 7 13.00 32.37 -14.13
N LEU A 8 12.82 32.54 -15.45
CA LEU A 8 11.89 31.72 -16.23
C LEU A 8 12.42 30.29 -16.47
N LEU A 9 13.74 30.14 -16.63
CA LEU A 9 14.42 28.85 -16.81
C LEU A 9 14.43 28.00 -15.53
N VAL A 10 14.49 28.64 -14.36
CA VAL A 10 14.41 27.95 -13.06
C VAL A 10 12.98 27.44 -12.79
N PHE A 11 11.95 28.20 -13.19
CA PHE A 11 10.55 27.77 -13.03
C PHE A 11 10.19 26.57 -13.93
N LEU A 12 10.72 26.50 -15.16
CA LEU A 12 10.49 25.36 -16.05
C LEU A 12 11.20 24.07 -15.58
N ALA A 13 12.38 24.18 -14.97
CA ALA A 13 13.11 23.03 -14.45
C ALA A 13 12.42 22.37 -13.23
N VAL A 14 11.77 23.17 -12.38
CA VAL A 14 11.03 22.67 -11.20
C VAL A 14 9.69 22.02 -11.59
N ALA A 15 9.03 22.50 -12.65
CA ALA A 15 7.81 21.89 -13.18
C ALA A 15 8.08 20.53 -13.87
N ALA A 16 9.24 20.37 -14.51
CA ALA A 16 9.63 19.13 -15.19
C ALA A 16 9.93 17.98 -14.22
N LEU A 17 10.51 18.26 -13.04
CA LEU A 17 10.85 17.24 -12.05
C LEU A 17 9.64 16.69 -11.28
N ASN A 18 8.61 17.52 -11.06
CA ASN A 18 7.35 17.07 -10.43
C ASN A 18 6.41 16.33 -11.40
N GLY A 19 6.62 16.46 -12.71
CA GLY A 19 5.78 15.79 -13.71
C GLY A 19 5.98 14.28 -13.76
N CYS A 20 7.20 13.78 -13.51
CA CYS A 20 7.51 12.36 -13.60
C CYS A 20 6.91 11.53 -12.46
N THR A 21 6.89 12.06 -11.23
CA THR A 21 6.31 11.38 -10.07
C THR A 21 4.79 11.33 -10.16
N GLY A 22 4.14 12.45 -10.52
CA GLY A 22 2.69 12.49 -10.72
C GLY A 22 2.21 11.56 -11.84
N MET A 23 2.99 11.42 -12.92
CA MET A 23 2.68 10.47 -14.00
C MET A 23 2.84 9.01 -13.55
N ALA A 24 3.87 8.70 -12.76
CA ALA A 24 4.06 7.34 -12.21
C ALA A 24 2.92 6.94 -11.26
N ASP A 25 2.43 7.88 -10.47
CA ASP A 25 1.29 7.65 -9.56
C ASP A 25 0.00 7.43 -10.35
N ALA A 26 -0.26 8.26 -11.36
CA ALA A 26 -1.42 8.11 -12.24
C ALA A 26 -1.40 6.76 -12.99
N MET A 27 -0.24 6.33 -13.47
CA MET A 27 -0.09 5.01 -14.11
C MET A 27 -0.32 3.87 -13.11
N SER A 28 0.16 4.01 -11.87
CA SER A 28 -0.05 3.01 -10.82
C SER A 28 -1.54 2.88 -10.46
N GLN A 29 -2.25 4.00 -10.32
CA GLN A 29 -3.69 4.02 -10.07
C GLN A 29 -4.48 3.48 -11.27
N MET A 30 -4.09 3.81 -12.50
CA MET A 30 -4.68 3.22 -13.70
C MET A 30 -4.47 1.70 -13.76
N GLY A 31 -3.34 1.22 -13.23
CA GLY A 31 -3.07 -0.20 -13.02
C GLY A 31 -3.78 -0.82 -11.81
N GLY A 32 -4.64 -0.06 -11.11
CA GLY A 32 -5.42 -0.54 -9.97
C GLY A 32 -4.67 -0.61 -8.64
N MET A 33 -3.47 -0.03 -8.53
CA MET A 33 -2.65 -0.07 -7.31
C MET A 33 -2.78 1.22 -6.49
N GLY A 34 -2.92 1.08 -5.17
CA GLY A 34 -3.03 2.21 -4.25
C GLY A 34 -4.28 3.07 -4.47
N VAL A 35 -5.34 2.50 -5.05
CA VAL A 35 -6.60 3.22 -5.32
C VAL A 35 -7.47 3.18 -4.07
N VAL A 36 -7.80 4.35 -3.53
CA VAL A 36 -8.72 4.49 -2.39
C VAL A 36 -10.15 4.55 -2.89
N THR A 37 -11.03 3.74 -2.30
CA THR A 37 -12.45 3.69 -2.63
C THR A 37 -13.29 3.77 -1.35
N GLU A 38 -14.44 4.41 -1.46
CA GLU A 38 -15.43 4.52 -0.40
C GLU A 38 -16.74 3.91 -0.90
N LYS A 39 -17.38 3.09 -0.07
CA LYS A 39 -18.68 2.49 -0.36
C LYS A 39 -19.52 2.38 0.90
N VAL A 40 -20.84 2.38 0.72
CA VAL A 40 -21.77 2.00 1.79
C VAL A 40 -22.20 0.57 1.52
N SER A 41 -21.99 -0.29 2.51
CA SER A 41 -22.44 -1.67 2.47
C SER A 41 -23.96 -1.72 2.36
N THR A 42 -24.46 -2.43 1.35
CA THR A 42 -25.89 -2.60 1.12
C THR A 42 -26.54 -3.60 2.08
N PHE A 43 -25.73 -4.35 2.84
CA PHE A 43 -26.21 -5.36 3.78
C PHE A 43 -26.47 -4.78 5.17
N ASP A 44 -25.50 -4.05 5.72
CA ASP A 44 -25.50 -3.54 7.11
C ASP A 44 -25.40 -2.01 7.20
N GLY A 45 -25.37 -1.31 6.07
CA GLY A 45 -25.26 0.16 6.03
C GLY A 45 -23.89 0.70 6.45
N ALA A 46 -22.90 -0.16 6.71
CA ALA A 46 -21.58 0.27 7.14
C ALA A 46 -20.88 1.09 6.04
N LYS A 47 -20.26 2.21 6.41
CA LYS A 47 -19.30 2.89 5.53
C LYS A 47 -18.02 2.05 5.52
N VAL A 48 -17.53 1.77 4.32
CA VAL A 48 -16.31 0.99 4.10
C VAL A 48 -15.36 1.82 3.27
N VAL A 49 -14.13 1.97 3.77
CA VAL A 49 -13.02 2.57 3.02
C VAL A 49 -12.04 1.44 2.72
N GLU A 50 -11.58 1.35 1.49
CA GLU A 50 -10.63 0.34 1.02
C GLU A 50 -9.54 1.02 0.20
N VAL A 51 -8.30 0.57 0.34
CA VAL A 51 -7.19 0.93 -0.53
C VAL A 51 -6.53 -0.32 -1.07
N THR A 52 -6.43 -0.40 -2.39
CA THR A 52 -5.83 -1.57 -3.05
C THR A 52 -4.33 -1.68 -2.73
N PRO A 53 -3.78 -2.91 -2.69
CA PRO A 53 -2.37 -3.10 -2.38
C PRO A 53 -1.43 -2.30 -3.28
N GLN A 54 -0.42 -1.69 -2.67
CA GLN A 54 0.63 -0.93 -3.35
C GLN A 54 2.01 -1.42 -2.90
N PHE A 55 3.03 -1.23 -3.73
CA PHE A 55 4.36 -1.75 -3.49
C PHE A 55 4.97 -1.32 -2.16
N LEU A 56 5.68 -2.26 -1.53
CA LEU A 56 6.58 -1.99 -0.42
C LEU A 56 8.01 -1.79 -0.94
N TYR A 57 8.79 -0.96 -0.26
CA TYR A 57 10.19 -0.73 -0.64
C TYR A 57 11.13 -1.74 0.03
N ASN A 58 11.98 -2.36 -0.77
CA ASN A 58 13.09 -3.19 -0.30
C ASN A 58 14.40 -2.66 -0.92
N PRO A 59 15.33 -2.07 -0.14
CA PRO A 59 16.56 -1.48 -0.67
C PRO A 59 17.52 -2.52 -1.28
N LYS A 60 17.29 -3.81 -1.01
CA LYS A 60 18.09 -4.90 -1.59
C LYS A 60 17.59 -5.32 -2.98
N ARG A 61 16.50 -4.74 -3.49
CA ARG A 61 15.88 -5.08 -4.79
C ARG A 61 15.64 -3.83 -5.63
N LEU A 62 16.17 -3.83 -6.86
CA LEU A 62 16.12 -2.70 -7.79
C LEU A 62 14.71 -2.36 -8.32
N GLY A 63 13.69 -3.20 -8.07
CA GLY A 63 12.32 -3.03 -8.57
C GLY A 63 11.22 -3.05 -7.49
N GLY A 64 11.60 -2.87 -6.22
CA GLY A 64 10.68 -2.99 -5.09
C GLY A 64 10.56 -4.42 -4.55
N ASN A 65 9.66 -4.58 -3.59
CA ASN A 65 9.33 -5.86 -2.96
C ASN A 65 8.27 -6.61 -3.80
N SER A 66 8.30 -7.95 -3.82
CA SER A 66 7.22 -8.80 -4.35
C SER A 66 5.94 -8.72 -3.53
N TYR A 67 6.05 -8.25 -2.28
CA TYR A 67 4.94 -7.99 -1.40
C TYR A 67 4.43 -6.55 -1.53
N ARG A 68 3.12 -6.42 -1.45
CA ARG A 68 2.37 -5.16 -1.43
C ARG A 68 1.50 -5.09 -0.19
N LEU A 69 1.11 -3.87 0.16
CA LEU A 69 0.25 -3.61 1.32
C LEU A 69 -0.91 -2.69 0.92
N GLY A 70 -2.12 -3.08 1.31
CA GLY A 70 -3.34 -2.27 1.24
C GLY A 70 -4.03 -2.25 2.59
N ALA A 71 -5.23 -1.68 2.65
CA ALA A 71 -6.02 -1.64 3.88
C ALA A 71 -7.52 -1.59 3.62
N ARG A 72 -8.28 -2.02 4.62
CA ARG A 72 -9.74 -1.94 4.66
C ARG A 72 -10.20 -1.56 6.06
N TRP A 73 -11.06 -0.55 6.13
CA TRP A 73 -11.70 -0.09 7.36
C TRP A 73 -13.22 -0.10 7.19
N ASN A 74 -13.93 -0.39 8.28
CA ASN A 74 -15.39 -0.38 8.31
C ASN A 74 -15.90 0.40 9.52
N SER A 75 -16.99 1.14 9.34
CA SER A 75 -17.52 2.02 10.40
C SER A 75 -18.19 1.28 11.56
N LEU A 76 -18.47 -0.02 11.43
CA LEU A 76 -19.03 -0.84 12.53
C LEU A 76 -17.95 -1.37 13.47
N SER A 77 -16.68 -1.33 13.07
CA SER A 77 -15.52 -1.70 13.89
C SER A 77 -14.44 -0.63 13.76
N PRO A 78 -14.73 0.62 14.18
CA PRO A 78 -13.91 1.78 13.85
C PRO A 78 -12.53 1.75 14.50
N GLU A 79 -12.35 0.96 15.56
CA GLU A 79 -11.11 0.82 16.34
C GLU A 79 -10.06 -0.05 15.65
N TYR A 80 -10.43 -0.72 14.56
CA TYR A 80 -9.60 -1.70 13.87
C TYR A 80 -9.50 -1.43 12.37
N VAL A 81 -8.39 -1.88 11.79
CA VAL A 81 -8.17 -1.87 10.34
C VAL A 81 -7.62 -3.22 9.91
N ALA A 82 -8.11 -3.72 8.79
CA ALA A 82 -7.53 -4.89 8.14
C ALA A 82 -6.41 -4.40 7.21
N LEU A 83 -5.17 -4.81 7.45
CA LEU A 83 -4.05 -4.61 6.53
C LEU A 83 -4.00 -5.77 5.56
N ILE A 84 -4.13 -5.47 4.27
CA ILE A 84 -4.20 -6.46 3.20
C ILE A 84 -2.78 -6.69 2.68
N MET A 85 -2.24 -7.88 2.90
CA MET A 85 -0.99 -8.33 2.34
C MET A 85 -1.26 -8.98 0.99
N GLU A 86 -0.48 -8.60 0.00
CA GLU A 86 -0.52 -9.21 -1.33
C GLU A 86 0.89 -9.64 -1.74
N TYR A 87 1.01 -10.84 -2.30
CA TYR A 87 2.21 -11.30 -2.99
C TYR A 87 1.91 -11.44 -4.48
N SER A 88 2.68 -10.72 -5.30
CA SER A 88 2.61 -10.78 -6.76
C SER A 88 3.76 -11.62 -7.32
N SER A 89 3.44 -12.60 -8.17
CA SER A 89 4.42 -13.50 -8.81
C SER A 89 3.96 -13.90 -10.21
N SER A 90 4.62 -14.91 -10.76
CA SER A 90 4.25 -15.55 -12.01
C SER A 90 4.56 -17.04 -12.00
N THR A 91 3.91 -17.76 -12.91
CA THR A 91 4.18 -19.19 -13.20
C THR A 91 5.60 -19.48 -13.71
N SER A 92 6.36 -18.44 -14.08
CA SER A 92 7.77 -18.54 -14.46
C SER A 92 8.75 -18.35 -13.29
N MET A 93 8.26 -18.00 -12.11
CA MET A 93 9.06 -17.87 -10.88
C MET A 93 8.98 -19.15 -10.03
N ASN A 94 9.92 -19.33 -9.11
CA ASN A 94 10.01 -20.52 -8.25
C ASN A 94 8.72 -20.79 -7.46
N SER A 95 8.08 -19.74 -6.95
CA SER A 95 6.82 -19.83 -6.20
C SER A 95 5.76 -18.96 -6.85
N ALA A 96 4.85 -19.59 -7.60
CA ALA A 96 3.72 -18.89 -8.21
C ALA A 96 2.70 -18.41 -7.15
N TYR A 97 2.55 -19.16 -6.07
CA TYR A 97 1.65 -18.85 -4.96
C TYR A 97 2.37 -19.10 -3.63
N VAL A 98 2.07 -18.28 -2.62
CA VAL A 98 2.63 -18.42 -1.27
C VAL A 98 1.55 -18.23 -0.23
N SER A 99 1.51 -19.06 0.81
CA SER A 99 0.62 -18.83 1.94
C SER A 99 1.11 -17.64 2.76
N LEU A 100 0.31 -16.59 2.93
CA LEU A 100 0.60 -15.42 3.75
C LEU A 100 0.07 -15.64 5.17
N THR A 101 0.95 -15.55 6.17
CA THR A 101 0.66 -16.09 7.52
C THR A 101 0.76 -15.07 8.65
N GLU A 102 1.68 -14.10 8.56
CA GLU A 102 1.92 -13.15 9.65
C GLU A 102 2.52 -11.86 9.10
N LEU A 103 2.16 -10.75 9.74
CA LEU A 103 2.81 -9.45 9.57
C LEU A 103 3.50 -9.07 10.88
N ASN A 104 4.79 -8.74 10.82
CA ASN A 104 5.44 -7.98 11.89
C ASN A 104 5.60 -6.53 11.48
N VAL A 105 5.30 -5.65 12.42
CA VAL A 105 5.51 -4.21 12.32
C VAL A 105 6.57 -3.84 13.35
N ASN A 106 7.70 -3.32 12.90
CA ASN A 106 8.73 -2.77 13.77
C ASN A 106 8.71 -1.26 13.67
N ILE A 107 8.34 -0.59 14.75
CA ILE A 107 8.33 0.87 14.87
C ILE A 107 9.43 1.23 15.87
N SER A 108 10.51 1.85 15.40
CA SER A 108 11.61 2.32 16.25
C SER A 108 12.19 1.26 17.21
N GLY A 109 12.19 -0.03 16.82
CA GLY A 109 12.69 -1.15 17.62
C GLY A 109 11.61 -1.94 18.37
N SER A 110 10.40 -1.41 18.51
CA SER A 110 9.25 -2.12 19.10
C SER A 110 8.57 -2.97 18.05
N ILE A 111 8.48 -4.28 18.28
CA ILE A 111 7.93 -5.25 17.32
C ILE A 111 6.54 -5.70 17.74
N TYR A 112 5.58 -5.51 16.85
CA TYR A 112 4.22 -5.99 16.95
C TYR A 112 3.98 -7.11 15.94
N SER A 113 3.36 -8.21 16.36
CA SER A 113 3.13 -9.40 15.52
C SER A 113 1.65 -9.72 15.40
N TYR A 114 1.16 -9.81 14.17
CA TYR A 114 -0.25 -10.10 13.87
C TYR A 114 -0.35 -11.27 12.90
N LYS A 115 -1.10 -12.29 13.29
CA LYS A 115 -1.37 -13.44 12.43
C LYS A 115 -2.48 -13.13 11.45
N ALA A 116 -2.38 -13.72 10.27
CA ALA A 116 -3.42 -13.60 9.26
C ALA A 116 -4.73 -14.24 9.75
N THR A 117 -5.85 -13.63 9.39
CA THR A 117 -7.17 -14.01 9.93
C THR A 117 -7.78 -15.23 9.23
N ASP A 118 -7.41 -15.45 7.97
CA ASP A 118 -8.03 -16.45 7.10
C ASP A 118 -6.99 -17.28 6.33
N LEU A 119 -7.47 -18.22 5.53
CA LEU A 119 -6.65 -18.89 4.52
C LEU A 119 -6.26 -17.90 3.43
N THR A 120 -5.05 -18.05 2.89
CA THR A 120 -4.60 -17.20 1.79
C THR A 120 -5.42 -17.45 0.54
N ASP A 121 -5.93 -16.38 -0.05
CA ASP A 121 -6.62 -16.42 -1.33
C ASP A 121 -5.61 -16.51 -2.49
N HIS A 122 -5.85 -17.48 -3.37
CA HIS A 122 -5.05 -17.75 -4.58
C HIS A 122 -5.89 -17.66 -5.86
N SER A 123 -7.11 -17.12 -5.79
CA SER A 123 -8.06 -17.16 -6.91
C SER A 123 -7.77 -16.16 -8.03
N SER A 124 -6.77 -15.29 -7.87
CA SER A 124 -6.43 -14.26 -8.86
C SER A 124 -5.21 -14.65 -9.69
N SER A 125 -5.40 -14.74 -11.01
CA SER A 125 -4.34 -14.93 -12.00
C SER A 125 -4.71 -14.26 -13.33
N GLY A 126 -3.70 -13.82 -14.08
CA GLY A 126 -3.88 -13.11 -15.34
C GLY A 126 -2.88 -13.54 -16.41
N TRP A 127 -3.37 -13.88 -17.60
CA TRP A 127 -2.53 -14.19 -18.75
C TRP A 127 -2.00 -12.90 -19.39
N ASN A 128 -0.68 -12.83 -19.57
CA ASN A 128 -0.05 -11.79 -20.36
C ASN A 128 0.34 -12.33 -21.74
N SER A 129 -0.28 -11.79 -22.79
CA SER A 129 -0.07 -12.22 -24.17
C SER A 129 1.30 -11.84 -24.74
N ILE A 130 1.96 -10.83 -24.17
CA ILE A 130 3.28 -10.34 -24.60
C ILE A 130 4.38 -11.20 -23.99
N SER A 131 4.39 -11.33 -22.65
CA SER A 131 5.38 -12.15 -21.93
C SER A 131 5.06 -13.64 -21.93
N LYS A 132 3.90 -14.04 -22.49
CA LYS A 132 3.41 -15.42 -22.56
C LYS A 132 3.47 -16.14 -21.20
N THR A 133 3.12 -15.41 -20.14
CA THR A 133 3.24 -15.86 -18.76
C THR A 133 1.95 -15.56 -18.00
N ILE A 134 1.56 -16.48 -17.10
CA ILE A 134 0.48 -16.24 -16.14
C ILE A 134 1.08 -15.55 -14.91
N TYR A 135 0.60 -14.35 -14.62
CA TYR A 135 0.83 -13.66 -13.36
C TYR A 135 -0.16 -14.13 -12.32
N THR A 136 0.30 -14.27 -11.09
CA THR A 136 -0.45 -14.89 -10.00
C THR A 136 -0.37 -14.01 -8.77
N THR A 137 -1.44 -14.02 -7.98
CA THR A 137 -1.53 -13.22 -6.76
C THR A 137 -1.94 -14.11 -5.59
N SER A 138 -1.28 -13.91 -4.45
CA SER A 138 -1.71 -14.46 -3.15
C SER A 138 -2.10 -13.33 -2.23
N MET A 139 -3.27 -13.39 -1.58
CA MET A 139 -3.77 -12.32 -0.71
C MET A 139 -4.23 -12.86 0.64
N ASN A 140 -3.95 -12.11 1.69
CA ASN A 140 -4.50 -12.36 3.02
C ASN A 140 -4.50 -11.06 3.82
N SER A 141 -5.15 -11.04 4.98
CA SER A 141 -5.18 -9.85 5.83
C SER A 141 -4.81 -10.17 7.27
N VAL A 142 -4.24 -9.16 7.94
CA VAL A 142 -4.13 -9.11 9.40
C VAL A 142 -5.03 -7.99 9.90
N VAL A 143 -5.67 -8.18 11.06
CA VAL A 143 -6.43 -7.12 11.72
C VAL A 143 -5.57 -6.51 12.81
N VAL A 144 -5.40 -5.20 12.76
CA VAL A 144 -4.58 -4.44 13.72
C VAL A 144 -5.40 -3.29 14.33
N PRO A 145 -5.02 -2.79 15.51
CA PRO A 145 -5.59 -1.56 16.04
C PRO A 145 -5.40 -0.40 15.06
N PHE A 146 -6.43 0.43 14.91
CA PHE A 146 -6.36 1.60 14.04
C PHE A 146 -5.22 2.56 14.44
N GLU A 147 -5.01 2.73 15.75
CA GLU A 147 -3.93 3.54 16.32
C GLU A 147 -2.54 3.06 15.88
N LEU A 148 -2.34 1.74 15.68
CA LEU A 148 -1.08 1.23 15.16
C LEU A 148 -0.82 1.72 13.73
N LEU A 149 -1.85 1.74 12.88
CA LEU A 149 -1.70 2.27 11.53
C LEU A 149 -1.39 3.78 11.56
N GLU A 150 -1.99 4.55 12.48
CA GLU A 150 -1.66 5.96 12.66
C GLU A 150 -0.19 6.15 13.07
N GLU A 151 0.31 5.34 14.00
CA GLU A 151 1.72 5.34 14.40
C GLU A 151 2.64 4.95 13.22
N MET A 152 2.28 3.92 12.46
CA MET A 152 3.04 3.47 11.29
C MET A 152 3.21 4.58 10.24
N LEU A 153 2.17 5.40 10.01
CA LEU A 153 2.19 6.43 8.96
C LEU A 153 2.95 7.71 9.36
N THR A 154 3.19 7.89 10.66
CA THR A 154 3.79 9.10 11.24
C THR A 154 5.21 8.88 11.76
N ALA A 155 5.59 7.65 12.13
CA ALA A 155 6.92 7.31 12.59
C ALA A 155 8.00 7.42 11.49
N GLU A 156 9.22 7.79 11.88
CA GLU A 156 10.35 8.00 10.96
C GLU A 156 10.94 6.69 10.41
N ASP A 157 11.04 5.66 11.25
CA ASP A 157 11.56 4.34 10.84
C ASP A 157 10.56 3.25 11.18
N VAL A 158 9.96 2.71 10.11
CA VAL A 158 9.03 1.59 10.18
C VAL A 158 9.51 0.51 9.23
N ARG A 159 9.69 -0.70 9.78
CA ARG A 159 9.98 -1.90 9.00
C ARG A 159 8.81 -2.86 9.07
N LEU A 160 8.54 -3.50 7.94
CA LEU A 160 7.55 -4.57 7.87
C LEU A 160 8.25 -5.87 7.54
N ARG A 161 7.81 -6.94 8.18
CA ARG A 161 8.17 -8.31 7.81
C ARG A 161 6.92 -9.07 7.47
N VAL A 162 6.82 -9.51 6.22
CA VAL A 162 5.72 -10.39 5.77
C VAL A 162 6.23 -11.82 5.82
N HIS A 163 5.56 -12.68 6.57
CA HIS A 163 5.84 -14.11 6.64
C HIS A 163 4.95 -14.89 5.69
N SER A 164 5.56 -15.85 5.04
CA SER A 164 4.95 -16.72 4.07
C SER A 164 5.38 -18.19 4.26
N GLY A 165 4.79 -19.10 3.48
CA GLY A 165 5.24 -20.49 3.41
C GLY A 165 6.70 -20.66 3.00
N ASP A 166 7.28 -19.67 2.32
CA ASP A 166 8.66 -19.68 1.80
C ASP A 166 9.66 -18.94 2.71
N GLY A 167 9.25 -18.58 3.92
CA GLY A 167 10.03 -17.75 4.84
C GLY A 167 9.48 -16.33 4.89
N TYR A 168 10.34 -15.32 4.98
CA TYR A 168 9.91 -13.93 5.18
C TYR A 168 10.63 -12.94 4.28
N GLU A 169 10.01 -11.78 4.05
CA GLU A 169 10.64 -10.65 3.41
C GLU A 169 10.46 -9.35 4.21
N ASP A 170 11.56 -8.60 4.34
CA ASP A 170 11.62 -7.33 5.05
C ASP A 170 11.44 -6.15 4.08
N SER A 171 10.72 -5.13 4.54
CA SER A 171 10.48 -3.88 3.81
C SER A 171 10.75 -2.66 4.69
N VAL A 172 11.10 -1.55 4.05
CA VAL A 172 11.17 -0.22 4.68
C VAL A 172 9.89 0.51 4.34
N PHE A 173 8.96 0.54 5.29
CA PHE A 173 7.64 1.12 5.08
C PHE A 173 7.67 2.64 5.07
N SER A 174 8.56 3.26 5.85
CA SER A 174 8.69 4.71 5.92
C SER A 174 9.24 5.36 4.63
N GLN A 175 9.63 4.57 3.64
CA GLN A 175 10.01 5.08 2.33
C GLN A 175 8.78 5.40 1.48
N GLU A 176 8.62 6.65 1.06
CA GLU A 176 7.48 7.09 0.22
C GLU A 176 7.54 6.63 -1.24
N ARG A 177 8.76 6.49 -1.78
CA ARG A 177 8.96 6.18 -3.20
C ARG A 177 10.12 5.22 -3.42
N ILE A 178 9.95 4.30 -4.35
CA ILE A 178 11.01 3.44 -4.89
C ILE A 178 11.90 4.30 -5.81
N PRO A 179 13.23 4.07 -5.86
CA PRO A 179 14.09 4.67 -6.89
C PRO A 179 13.47 4.52 -8.29
N GLY A 180 13.30 5.64 -9.00
CA GLY A 180 12.52 5.70 -10.24
C GLY A 180 11.16 6.39 -10.10
N GLY A 181 10.76 6.76 -8.88
CA GLY A 181 9.65 7.69 -8.62
C GLY A 181 8.31 7.02 -8.33
N GLN A 182 8.23 5.68 -8.36
CA GLN A 182 7.01 4.94 -8.08
C GLN A 182 6.60 5.06 -6.59
N ALA A 183 5.35 5.43 -6.33
CA ALA A 183 4.79 5.50 -4.98
C ALA A 183 4.78 4.14 -4.27
N THR A 184 5.01 4.16 -2.95
CA THR A 184 4.84 3.00 -2.08
C THR A 184 3.49 3.02 -1.37
N ALA A 185 3.19 1.93 -0.67
CA ALA A 185 1.99 1.81 0.17
C ALA A 185 1.82 2.93 1.19
N LEU A 186 2.91 3.56 1.66
CA LEU A 186 2.85 4.68 2.61
C LEU A 186 1.98 5.82 2.09
N LEU A 187 2.13 6.20 0.81
CA LEU A 187 1.40 7.32 0.23
C LEU A 187 -0.09 7.02 0.09
N SER A 188 -0.44 5.85 -0.44
CA SER A 188 -1.84 5.44 -0.60
C SER A 188 -2.52 5.20 0.75
N LEU A 189 -1.79 4.70 1.76
CA LEU A 189 -2.31 4.52 3.11
C LEU A 189 -2.51 5.85 3.85
N ARG A 190 -1.72 6.89 3.57
CA ARG A 190 -1.99 8.25 4.06
C ARG A 190 -3.27 8.83 3.46
N GLU A 191 -3.51 8.64 2.17
CA GLU A 191 -4.79 9.05 1.56
C GLU A 191 -5.97 8.29 2.20
N PHE A 192 -5.85 6.97 2.32
CA PHE A 192 -6.82 6.12 3.02
C PHE A 192 -7.11 6.63 4.43
N MET A 193 -6.08 6.92 5.22
CA MET A 193 -6.20 7.44 6.59
C MET A 193 -6.97 8.75 6.62
N SER A 194 -6.67 9.67 5.70
CA SER A 194 -7.38 10.95 5.58
C SER A 194 -8.88 10.76 5.30
N ARG A 195 -9.26 9.81 4.44
CA ARG A 195 -10.68 9.48 4.18
C ARG A 195 -11.38 8.93 5.41
N VAL A 196 -10.73 7.99 6.10
CA VAL A 196 -11.31 7.38 7.31
C VAL A 196 -11.48 8.42 8.41
N GLN A 197 -10.49 9.28 8.65
CA GLN A 197 -10.57 10.35 9.66
C GLN A 197 -11.72 11.31 9.36
N ALA A 198 -11.89 11.74 8.11
CA ALA A 198 -13.02 12.60 7.72
C ALA A 198 -14.40 11.96 8.03
N ILE A 199 -14.52 10.63 7.86
CA ILE A 199 -15.74 9.90 8.21
C ILE A 199 -15.94 9.84 9.74
N ARG A 200 -14.88 9.57 10.50
CA ARG A 200 -14.92 9.47 11.97
C ARG A 200 -15.25 10.82 12.62
N GLU A 201 -14.65 11.91 12.14
CA GLU A 201 -14.91 13.26 12.61
C GLU A 201 -16.31 13.75 12.24
N GLY A 202 -16.78 13.44 11.02
CA GLY A 202 -18.16 13.75 10.61
C GLY A 202 -19.22 13.02 11.44
N ALA A 203 -18.93 11.81 11.94
CA ALA A 203 -19.79 11.10 12.87
C ALA A 203 -19.80 11.73 14.27
N ALA A 204 -18.70 12.31 14.72
CA ALA A 204 -18.58 12.95 16.04
C ALA A 204 -19.36 14.29 16.16
N ILE A 205 -19.67 14.95 15.04
CA ILE A 205 -20.42 16.23 15.01
C ILE A 205 -21.94 15.99 14.94
N SER A 206 -22.38 14.76 14.66
CA SER A 206 -23.80 14.41 14.45
C SER A 206 -24.44 13.59 15.58
N GLY A 207 -23.71 13.33 16.67
CA GLY A 207 -24.21 12.72 17.92
C GLY A 207 -24.26 13.72 19.06
#